data_AF-A0AAE3GT29-F1
#
_entry.id   AF-A0AAE3GT29-F1
#
_cell.length_a   1.000
_cell.length_b   1.000
_cell.length_c   1.000
_cell.angle_alpha   90.00
_cell.angle_beta   90.00
_cell.angle_gamma   90.00
#
_symmetry.space_group_name_H-M   'P 1'
#
loop_
_entity.id
_entity.type
_entity.pdbx_description
1 polymer ?
#
loop_
_entity_poly.entity_id
_entity_poly.type
_entity_poly.pdbx_seq_one_letter_code
_entity_poly.pdbx_strand_id
1 'polypeptide(L)'
;MSLLIEAMSKMLRIEDEGQRTEAEHYFIEILTFSTFDEIVAMLDKGLTEDWLGLPVWARNQAFRLACLLAPKNSQIRRRAAADLRCFGPDWDGEVQRLEEEAQELEKINQSQSLYQVR
;
A
#
# COMPACT_ATOMS: atom_id res chain seq x y z
N MET A 1 13.89 14.44 -0.88
CA MET A 1 13.50 13.19 -1.55
C MET A 1 13.10 12.22 -0.44
N SER A 2 11.97 11.51 -0.53
CA SER A 2 11.53 10.60 0.55
C SER A 2 12.52 9.43 0.69
N LEU A 3 12.95 9.13 1.92
CA LEU A 3 13.86 8.01 2.22
C LEU A 3 13.26 6.66 1.78
N LEU A 4 11.94 6.50 1.87
CA LEU A 4 11.25 5.30 1.44
C LEU A 4 11.35 5.10 -0.08
N ILE A 5 11.21 6.17 -0.86
CA ILE A 5 11.37 6.13 -2.33
C ILE A 5 12.81 5.79 -2.72
N GLU A 6 13.79 6.29 -1.97
CA GLU A 6 15.21 5.95 -2.17
C GLU A 6 15.48 4.49 -1.85
N ALA A 7 14.99 3.99 -0.71
CA ALA A 7 15.10 2.59 -0.31
C ALA A 7 14.46 1.65 -1.33
N MET A 8 13.26 1.98 -1.81
CA MET A 8 12.60 1.28 -2.91
C MET A 8 13.49 1.26 -4.17
N SER A 9 13.97 2.42 -4.61
CA SER A 9 14.78 2.52 -5.83
C SER A 9 16.07 1.71 -5.73
N LYS A 10 16.70 1.67 -4.54
CA LYS A 10 17.90 0.88 -4.28
C LYS A 10 17.60 -0.61 -4.35
N MET A 11 16.54 -1.08 -3.69
CA MET A 11 16.10 -2.48 -3.70
C MET A 11 15.87 -3.01 -5.12
N LEU A 12 15.26 -2.20 -6.00
CA LEU A 12 14.91 -2.60 -7.36
C LEU A 12 16.11 -2.68 -8.33
N ARG A 13 17.23 -2.02 -8.03
CA ARG A 13 18.37 -1.87 -8.95
C ARG A 13 19.54 -2.79 -8.66
N ILE A 14 19.48 -3.58 -7.59
CA ILE A 14 20.60 -4.43 -7.18
C ILE A 14 20.51 -5.81 -7.84
N GLU A 15 21.55 -6.16 -8.59
CA GLU A 15 21.71 -7.45 -9.26
C GLU A 15 22.37 -8.51 -8.36
N ASP A 16 23.24 -8.10 -7.44
CA ASP A 16 23.90 -8.99 -6.47
C ASP A 16 22.94 -9.46 -5.38
N GLU A 17 22.87 -10.77 -5.15
CA GLU A 17 21.88 -11.38 -4.23
C GLU A 17 22.12 -11.00 -2.76
N GLY A 18 23.38 -10.89 -2.33
CA GLY A 18 23.73 -10.49 -0.96
C GLY A 18 23.34 -9.04 -0.69
N GLN A 19 23.70 -8.13 -1.60
CA GLN A 19 23.32 -6.72 -1.53
C GLN A 19 21.80 -6.52 -1.66
N ARG A 20 21.11 -7.37 -2.42
CA ARG A 20 19.65 -7.30 -2.56
C ARG A 20 18.97 -7.58 -1.24
N THR A 21 19.41 -8.63 -0.53
CA THR A 21 18.85 -8.99 0.78
C THR A 21 19.01 -7.85 1.80
N GLU A 22 20.17 -7.21 1.83
CA GLU A 22 20.41 -6.04 2.68
C GLU A 22 19.50 -4.85 2.30
N ALA A 23 19.30 -4.61 1.01
CA ALA A 23 18.40 -3.55 0.54
C ALA A 23 16.92 -3.84 0.82
N GLU A 24 16.49 -5.11 0.75
CA GLU A 24 15.14 -5.53 1.14
C GLU A 24 14.89 -5.33 2.63
N HIS A 25 15.85 -5.72 3.49
CA HIS A 25 15.76 -5.46 4.93
C HIS A 25 15.71 -3.96 5.25
N TYR A 26 16.58 -3.18 4.60
CA TYR A 26 16.58 -1.73 4.75
C TYR A 26 15.25 -1.11 4.28
N PHE A 27 14.68 -1.57 3.16
CA PHE A 27 13.37 -1.15 2.70
C PHE A 27 12.27 -1.46 3.73
N ILE A 28 12.26 -2.66 4.29
CA ILE A 28 11.27 -3.06 5.32
C ILE A 28 11.38 -2.17 6.56
N GLU A 29 12.59 -1.86 7.02
CA GLU A 29 12.82 -0.99 8.16
C GLU A 29 12.26 0.41 7.90
N ILE A 30 12.65 1.04 6.77
CA ILE A 30 12.16 2.37 6.42
C ILE A 30 10.64 2.37 6.23
N LEU A 31 10.09 1.37 5.54
CA LEU A 31 8.65 1.22 5.32
C LEU A 31 7.87 1.13 6.63
N THR A 32 8.37 0.39 7.61
CA THR A 32 7.71 0.16 8.90
C THR A 32 7.54 1.46 9.71
N PHE A 33 8.49 2.38 9.60
CA PHE A 33 8.46 3.67 10.31
C PHE A 33 7.96 4.84 9.44
N SER A 34 7.56 4.57 8.19
CA SER A 34 7.05 5.59 7.29
C SER A 34 5.63 6.02 7.65
N THR A 35 5.32 7.27 7.34
CA THR A 35 3.96 7.83 7.47
C THR A 35 3.04 7.32 6.36
N PHE A 36 1.72 7.51 6.55
CA PHE A 36 0.73 7.19 5.52
C PHE A 36 1.03 7.90 4.19
N ASP A 37 1.34 9.20 4.24
CA ASP A 37 1.58 10.00 3.02
C ASP A 37 2.85 9.56 2.29
N GLU A 38 3.90 9.19 3.02
CA GLU A 38 5.13 8.64 2.43
C GLU A 38 4.88 7.30 1.73
N ILE A 39 4.10 6.42 2.37
CA ILE A 39 3.74 5.12 1.79
C ILE A 39 2.89 5.31 0.54
N VAL A 40 1.88 6.19 0.58
CA VAL A 40 1.03 6.47 -0.57
C VAL A 40 1.85 7.08 -1.72
N ALA A 41 2.74 8.04 -1.42
CA ALA A 41 3.62 8.63 -2.44
C ALA A 41 4.55 7.59 -3.07
N MET A 42 5.09 6.66 -2.28
CA MET A 42 5.91 5.55 -2.78
C MET A 42 5.08 4.61 -3.67
N LEU A 43 3.86 4.24 -3.25
CA LEU A 43 2.96 3.41 -4.05
C LEU A 43 2.62 4.10 -5.38
N ASP A 44 2.24 5.37 -5.36
CA ASP A 44 1.92 6.15 -6.57
C ASP A 44 3.13 6.19 -7.53
N LYS A 45 4.34 6.36 -7.00
CA LYS A 45 5.56 6.32 -7.80
C LYS A 45 5.83 4.94 -8.40
N GLY A 46 5.71 3.88 -7.60
CA GLY A 46 5.90 2.50 -8.09
C GLY A 46 4.91 2.13 -9.20
N LEU A 47 3.65 2.58 -9.07
CA LEU A 47 2.60 2.35 -10.05
C LEU A 47 2.82 3.11 -11.37
N THR A 48 3.44 4.29 -11.31
CA THR A 48 3.67 5.15 -12.49
C THR A 48 4.95 4.81 -13.23
N GLU A 49 6.00 4.38 -12.51
CA GLU A 49 7.31 4.12 -13.11
C GLU A 49 7.47 2.67 -13.58
N ASP A 50 6.85 1.68 -12.91
CA ASP A 50 6.99 0.28 -13.32
C ASP A 50 6.00 -0.64 -12.58
N TRP A 51 4.79 -0.88 -13.13
CA TRP A 51 3.78 -1.76 -12.52
C TRP A 51 4.33 -3.16 -12.17
N LEU A 52 5.32 -3.66 -12.93
CA LEU A 52 6.00 -4.93 -12.70
C LEU A 52 7.25 -4.82 -11.80
N GLY A 53 7.69 -3.61 -11.45
CA GLY A 53 8.98 -3.38 -10.79
C GLY A 53 8.99 -3.76 -9.30
N LEU A 54 7.95 -3.42 -8.53
CA LEU A 54 7.90 -3.80 -7.12
C LEU A 54 7.58 -5.30 -6.94
N PRO A 55 8.29 -6.02 -6.06
CA PRO A 55 7.88 -7.35 -5.65
C PRO A 55 6.47 -7.33 -5.02
N VAL A 56 5.69 -8.39 -5.27
CA VAL A 56 4.32 -8.53 -4.73
C VAL A 56 4.31 -8.39 -3.20
N TRP A 57 5.29 -8.99 -2.52
CA TRP A 57 5.39 -8.90 -1.06
C TRP A 57 5.52 -7.46 -0.57
N ALA A 58 6.27 -6.61 -1.29
CA ALA A 58 6.55 -5.23 -0.91
C ALA A 58 5.29 -4.35 -1.05
N ARG A 59 4.54 -4.51 -2.16
CA ARG A 59 3.26 -3.81 -2.36
C ARG A 59 2.24 -4.23 -1.31
N ASN A 60 2.09 -5.53 -1.06
CA ASN A 60 1.18 -6.05 -0.05
C ASN A 60 1.52 -5.50 1.34
N GLN A 61 2.80 -5.48 1.71
CA GLN A 61 3.23 -4.95 3.00
C GLN A 61 2.94 -3.44 3.13
N ALA A 62 3.21 -2.67 2.08
CA ALA A 62 2.94 -1.23 2.05
C ALA A 62 1.44 -0.92 2.14
N PHE A 63 0.59 -1.60 1.37
CA PHE A 63 -0.86 -1.41 1.45
C PHE A 63 -1.43 -1.80 2.83
N ARG A 64 -0.94 -2.88 3.44
CA ARG A 64 -1.35 -3.29 4.79
C ARG A 64 -1.03 -2.21 5.82
N LEU A 65 0.20 -1.67 5.79
CA LEU A 65 0.59 -0.57 6.68
C LEU A 65 -0.23 0.70 6.42
N ALA A 66 -0.46 1.07 5.16
CA ALA A 66 -1.29 2.22 4.82
C ALA A 66 -2.72 2.09 5.34
N CYS A 67 -3.34 0.91 5.22
CA CYS A 67 -4.66 0.62 5.80
C CYS A 67 -4.67 0.72 7.33
N LEU A 68 -3.60 0.27 8.01
CA LEU A 68 -3.46 0.36 9.47
C LEU A 68 -3.28 1.80 9.95
N LEU A 69 -2.48 2.60 9.24
CA LEU A 69 -2.23 4.00 9.57
C LEU A 69 -3.47 4.89 9.30
N ALA A 70 -4.32 4.50 8.36
CA ALA A 70 -5.55 5.21 8.01
C ALA A 70 -6.80 4.31 8.11
N PRO A 71 -7.19 3.90 9.34
CA PRO A 71 -8.23 2.88 9.55
C PRO A 71 -9.63 3.31 9.10
N LYS A 72 -9.86 4.60 8.83
CA LYS A 72 -11.14 5.13 8.34
C LYS A 72 -11.13 5.54 6.87
N ASN A 73 -10.00 5.34 6.19
CA ASN A 73 -9.85 5.69 4.79
C ASN A 73 -10.38 4.53 3.93
N SER A 74 -11.51 4.73 3.26
CA SER A 74 -12.08 3.73 2.34
C SER A 74 -11.30 3.64 1.03
N GLN A 75 -10.72 4.75 0.56
CA GLN A 75 -9.99 4.80 -0.70
C GLN A 75 -8.74 3.93 -0.68
N ILE A 76 -7.99 3.92 0.43
CA ILE A 76 -6.80 3.06 0.53
C ILE A 76 -7.17 1.57 0.51
N ARG A 77 -8.32 1.18 1.08
CA ARG A 77 -8.83 -0.20 1.01
C ARG A 77 -9.23 -0.60 -0.41
N ARG A 78 -9.91 0.29 -1.15
CA ARG A 78 -10.21 0.08 -2.58
C ARG A 78 -8.93 -0.15 -3.39
N ARG A 79 -7.91 0.68 -3.15
CA ARG A 79 -6.61 0.57 -3.83
C ARG A 79 -5.91 -0.74 -3.49
N ALA A 80 -5.88 -1.13 -2.22
CA ALA A 80 -5.29 -2.39 -1.77
C ALA A 80 -6.00 -3.60 -2.40
N ALA A 81 -7.34 -3.61 -2.44
CA ALA A 81 -8.11 -4.66 -3.10
C ALA A 81 -7.84 -4.74 -4.61
N ALA A 82 -7.74 -3.59 -5.27
CA ALA A 82 -7.44 -3.51 -6.70
C ALA A 82 -6.04 -4.04 -7.03
N ASP A 83 -5.02 -3.70 -6.24
CA ASP A 83 -3.66 -4.22 -6.40
C ASP A 83 -3.63 -5.74 -6.19
N LEU A 84 -4.26 -6.21 -5.11
CA LEU A 84 -4.26 -7.63 -4.73
C LEU A 84 -4.94 -8.53 -5.76
N ARG A 85 -6.01 -8.02 -6.40
CA ARG A 85 -6.74 -8.71 -7.48
C ARG A 85 -5.84 -8.99 -8.70
N CYS A 86 -4.74 -8.26 -8.89
CA CYS A 86 -3.83 -8.48 -10.01
C CYS A 86 -2.91 -9.70 -9.84
N PHE A 87 -2.88 -10.36 -8.68
CA PHE A 87 -2.01 -11.52 -8.41
C PHE A 87 -2.69 -12.88 -8.53
N GLY A 88 -3.95 -12.92 -8.96
CA GLY A 88 -4.72 -14.16 -9.14
C GLY A 88 -5.64 -14.51 -7.96
N PRO A 89 -6.33 -15.66 -8.04
CA PRO A 89 -7.49 -15.96 -7.19
C PRO A 89 -7.14 -16.32 -5.74
N ASP A 90 -5.87 -16.60 -5.43
CA ASP A 90 -5.42 -16.99 -4.09
C ASP A 90 -5.81 -15.95 -3.01
N TRP A 91 -6.03 -14.71 -3.42
CA TRP A 91 -6.31 -13.58 -2.55
C TRP A 91 -7.75 -13.04 -2.65
N ASP A 92 -8.64 -13.71 -3.38
CA ASP A 92 -10.00 -13.22 -3.62
C ASP A 92 -10.78 -12.97 -2.32
N GLY A 93 -10.55 -13.79 -1.28
CA GLY A 93 -11.15 -13.58 0.04
C GLY A 93 -10.70 -12.27 0.71
N GLU A 94 -9.41 -11.93 0.59
CA GLU A 94 -8.88 -10.66 1.12
C GLU A 94 -9.33 -9.46 0.28
N VAL A 95 -9.41 -9.63 -1.05
CA VAL A 95 -9.99 -8.63 -1.96
C VAL A 95 -11.42 -8.32 -1.56
N GLN A 96 -12.25 -9.36 -1.37
CA GLN A 96 -13.64 -9.20 -0.96
C GLN A 96 -13.74 -8.48 0.41
N ARG A 97 -12.97 -8.93 1.40
CA ARG A 97 -12.95 -8.30 2.73
C ARG A 97 -12.61 -6.81 2.65
N LEU A 98 -11.58 -6.44 1.90
CA LEU A 98 -11.17 -5.04 1.74
C LEU A 98 -12.25 -4.20 1.03
N GLU A 99 -12.96 -4.77 0.05
CA GLU A 99 -14.05 -4.08 -0.65
C GLU A 99 -15.28 -3.86 0.23
N GLU A 100 -15.64 -4.85 1.04
CA GLU A 100 -16.72 -4.76 2.02
C GLU A 100 -16.40 -3.70 3.08
N GLU A 101 -15.20 -3.72 3.66
CA GLU A 101 -14.75 -2.70 4.61
C GLU A 101 -14.76 -1.29 4.00
N ALA A 102 -14.31 -1.15 2.74
CA ALA A 102 -14.36 0.13 2.05
C ALA A 102 -15.80 0.64 1.90
N GLN A 103 -16.71 -0.24 1.51
CA GLN A 103 -18.13 0.09 1.35
C GLN A 103 -18.78 0.48 2.68
N GLU A 104 -18.46 -0.19 3.78
CA GLU A 104 -18.95 0.17 5.10
C GLU A 104 -18.44 1.55 5.56
N LEU A 105 -17.14 1.82 5.36
CA LEU A 105 -16.56 3.13 5.65
C LEU A 105 -17.17 4.24 4.81
N GLU A 106 -17.48 3.98 3.54
CA GLU A 106 -18.18 4.92 2.66
C GLU A 106 -19.56 5.28 3.22
N LYS A 107 -20.33 4.30 3.70
CA LYS A 107 -21.64 4.52 4.35
C LYS A 107 -21.51 5.34 5.63
N ILE A 108 -20.52 5.03 6.46
CA ILE A 108 -20.25 5.76 7.71
C ILE A 108 -19.89 7.22 7.41
N ASN A 109 -18.99 7.45 6.46
CA ASN A 109 -18.53 8.80 6.09
C ASN A 109 -19.67 9.65 5.51
N GLN A 110 -20.53 9.06 4.68
CA GLN A 110 -21.74 9.72 4.16
C GLN A 110 -22.71 10.09 5.28
N SER A 111 -22.92 9.18 6.23
CA SER A 111 -23.80 9.41 7.37
C SER A 111 -23.29 10.57 8.23
N GLN A 112 -21.99 10.59 8.55
CA GLN A 112 -21.35 11.68 9.30
C GLN A 112 -21.46 13.04 8.59
N SER A 113 -21.29 13.07 7.27
CA SER A 113 -21.47 14.29 6.48
C SER A 113 -22.91 14.83 6.55
N LEU A 114 -23.93 13.97 6.62
CA LEU A 114 -25.33 14.38 6.75
C LEU A 114 -25.67 14.94 8.13
N TYR A 115 -24.97 14.49 9.19
CA TYR A 115 -25.15 15.00 10.55
C TYR A 115 -24.41 16.33 10.83
N GLN A 116 -23.36 16.66 10.07
CA GLN A 116 -22.60 17.91 10.24
C GLN A 116 -23.24 19.14 9.56
N VAL A 117 -24.26 18.94 8.72
CA VAL A 117 -24.97 20.01 7.99
C VAL A 117 -26.30 20.39 8.66
N ARG A 118 -26.60 19.80 9.82
CA ARG A 118 -27.76 20.13 10.67
C ARG A 118 -27.32 20.84 11.94
#